data_AF-A0A9N8GXL7-F1
#
_entry.id   AF-A0A9N8GXL7-F1
#
_cell.length_a   1.000
_cell.length_b   1.000
_cell.length_c   1.000
_cell.angle_alpha   90.00
_cell.angle_beta   90.00
_cell.angle_gamma   90.00
#
_symmetry.space_group_name_H-M   'P 1'
#
loop_
_entity.id
_entity.type
_entity.pdbx_description
1 polymer ?
#
loop_
_entity_poly.entity_id
_entity_poly.type
_entity_poly.pdbx_seq_one_letter_code
_entity_poly.pdbx_strand_id
1 'polypeptide(L)' 'MTSIYLVVLVVYILGFRWMYFYSLKRDEECGLERNPKEALLLAVIWFIPTPIVIIWILVEKIIHLVRATYNRNKKNG' A
#
# COMPACT_ATOMS: atom_id res chain seq x y z
N MET A 1 -29.24 -1.92 -13.73
CA MET A 1 -28.56 -2.85 -12.80
C MET A 1 -27.19 -3.31 -13.32
N THR A 2 -26.98 -3.55 -14.61
CA THR A 2 -25.72 -4.07 -15.19
C THR A 2 -24.47 -3.19 -15.03
N SER A 3 -24.59 -1.87 -15.11
CA SER A 3 -23.42 -0.96 -15.07
C SER A 3 -22.67 -0.98 -13.72
N ILE A 4 -23.40 -1.01 -12.61
CA ILE A 4 -22.80 -0.97 -11.27
C ILE A 4 -21.98 -2.25 -11.00
N TYR A 5 -22.47 -3.43 -11.41
CA TYR A 5 -21.72 -4.67 -11.25
C TYR A 5 -20.43 -4.68 -12.07
N LEU A 6 -20.45 -4.13 -13.28
CA LEU A 6 -19.24 -3.98 -14.10
C LEU A 6 -18.23 -3.05 -13.45
N VAL A 7 -18.69 -1.91 -12.91
CA VAL A 7 -17.83 -0.97 -12.17
C VAL A 7 -17.21 -1.64 -10.95
N VAL A 8 -18.02 -2.32 -10.14
CA VAL A 8 -17.54 -3.05 -8.95
C VAL A 8 -16.53 -4.13 -9.33
N LEU A 9 -16.78 -4.88 -10.40
CA LEU A 9 -15.87 -5.91 -10.90
C LEU A 9 -14.53 -5.32 -11.35
N VAL A 10 -14.55 -4.21 -12.10
CA VAL A 10 -13.33 -3.52 -12.54
C VAL A 10 -12.55 -3.00 -11.34
N VAL A 11 -13.21 -2.34 -10.39
CA VAL A 11 -12.57 -1.85 -9.16
C VAL A 11 -11.96 -3.00 -8.36
N TYR A 12 -12.67 -4.14 -8.26
CA TYR A 12 -12.18 -5.31 -7.58
C TYR A 12 -10.91 -5.87 -8.24
N ILE A 13 -10.90 -6.03 -9.57
CA ILE A 13 -9.74 -6.56 -10.30
C ILE A 13 -8.54 -5.61 -10.18
N LEU A 14 -8.77 -4.29 -10.26
CA LEU A 14 -7.71 -3.30 -10.09
C LEU A 14 -7.13 -3.33 -8.67
N GLY A 15 -7.97 -3.37 -7.65
CA GLY A 15 -7.54 -3.46 -6.25
C GLY A 15 -6.80 -4.76 -5.93
N PHE A 16 -7.30 -5.89 -6.45
CA PHE A 16 -6.64 -7.19 -6.37
C PHE A 16 -5.23 -7.11 -6.95
N ARG A 17 -5.12 -6.63 -8.19
CA ARG A 17 -3.84 -6.55 -8.91
C ARG A 17 -2.87 -5.61 -8.18
N TRP A 18 -3.34 -4.45 -7.74
CA TRP A 18 -2.55 -3.50 -6.97
C TRP A 18 -1.98 -4.13 -5.69
N MET A 19 -2.85 -4.74 -4.88
CA MET A 19 -2.45 -5.34 -3.61
C MET A 19 -1.50 -6.53 -3.80
N TYR A 20 -1.73 -7.38 -4.81
CA TYR A 20 -0.85 -8.50 -5.12
C TYR A 20 0.58 -8.06 -5.41
N PHE A 21 0.73 -7.09 -6.32
CA PHE A 21 2.05 -6.55 -6.67
C PHE A 21 2.66 -5.74 -5.52
N TYR A 22 1.85 -4.99 -4.77
CA TYR A 22 2.31 -4.24 -3.60
C TYR A 22 2.91 -5.17 -2.54
N SER A 23 2.21 -6.25 -2.17
CA SER A 23 2.70 -7.21 -1.18
C SER A 23 4.00 -7.87 -1.64
N LEU A 24 4.07 -8.33 -2.90
CA LEU A 24 5.30 -8.93 -3.43
C LEU A 24 6.48 -7.96 -3.47
N LYS A 25 6.24 -6.70 -3.82
CA LYS A 25 7.28 -5.67 -3.84
C LYS A 25 7.75 -5.34 -2.43
N ARG A 26 6.84 -5.31 -1.46
CA ARG A 26 7.16 -5.04 -0.06
C ARG A 26 8.02 -6.15 0.53
N ASP A 27 7.72 -7.41 0.23
CA ASP A 27 8.54 -8.54 0.67
C ASP A 27 9.98 -8.38 0.18
N GLU A 28 10.17 -7.97 -1.08
CA GLU A 28 11.48 -7.70 -1.68
C GLU A 28 12.19 -6.49 -1.02
N GLU A 29 11.48 -5.38 -0.79
CA GLU A 29 12.02 -4.17 -0.15
C GLU A 29 12.43 -4.40 1.32
N CYS A 30 11.70 -5.26 2.03
CA CYS A 30 11.98 -5.61 3.41
C CYS A 30 12.97 -6.79 3.56
N GLY A 31 13.44 -7.37 2.45
CA GLY A 31 14.35 -8.53 2.46
C GLY A 31 13.72 -9.80 3.01
N LEU A 32 12.39 -9.92 2.95
CA LEU A 32 11.64 -11.10 3.35
C LEU A 32 11.63 -12.15 2.23
N GLU A 33 11.46 -13.43 2.60
CA GLU A 33 11.25 -14.49 1.63
C GLU A 33 9.94 -14.26 0.88
N ARG A 34 10.00 -14.21 -0.45
CA ARG A 34 8.85 -13.90 -1.29
C ARG A 34 7.79 -15.00 -1.14
N ASN A 35 6.66 -14.67 -0.51
CA ASN A 35 5.58 -15.62 -0.28
C ASN A 35 4.37 -15.32 -1.18
N PRO A 36 4.32 -15.85 -2.42
CA PRO A 36 3.25 -15.56 -3.36
C PRO A 36 1.88 -16.05 -2.88
N LYS A 37 1.82 -17.02 -1.96
CA LYS A 37 0.56 -17.51 -1.39
C LYS A 37 -0.06 -16.48 -0.45
N GLU A 38 0.74 -15.87 0.42
CA GLU A 38 0.28 -14.79 1.30
C GLU A 38 -0.10 -13.55 0.51
N ALA A 39 0.72 -13.17 -0.49
CA ALA A 39 0.41 -12.07 -1.38
C ALA A 39 -0.92 -12.28 -2.14
N LEU A 40 -1.18 -13.50 -2.61
CA LEU A 40 -2.46 -13.86 -3.24
C LEU A 40 -3.62 -13.72 -2.25
N LEU A 41 -3.46 -14.24 -1.02
CA LEU A 41 -4.51 -14.19 0.00
C LEU A 41 -4.86 -12.74 0.35
N LEU A 42 -3.85 -11.91 0.61
CA LEU A 42 -4.01 -10.47 0.85
C LEU A 42 -4.66 -9.74 -0.33
N ALA A 43 -4.35 -10.14 -1.56
CA ALA A 43 -4.97 -9.58 -2.76
C ALA A 43 -6.45 -9.95 -2.90
N VAL A 44 -6.84 -11.18 -2.56
CA VAL A 44 -8.26 -11.61 -2.58
C VAL A 44 -9.09 -10.76 -1.61
N ILE A 45 -8.57 -10.54 -0.40
CA ILE A 45 -9.26 -9.78 0.66
C ILE A 45 -8.83 -8.30 0.71
N TRP A 46 -8.31 -7.74 -0.40
CA TRP A 46 -7.58 -6.47 -0.43
C TRP A 46 -8.30 -5.29 0.26
N PHE A 47 -9.64 -5.26 0.27
CA PHE A 47 -10.41 -4.21 0.95
C PHE A 47 -10.07 -4.06 2.44
N ILE A 48 -9.74 -5.16 3.14
CA ILE A 48 -9.43 -5.14 4.58
C ILE A 48 -8.04 -4.56 4.88
N PRO A 49 -6.94 -5.03 4.25
CA PRO A 49 -5.61 -4.48 4.50
C PRO A 49 -5.39 -3.10 3.84
N THR A 50 -6.17 -2.72 2.82
CA THR A 50 -6.02 -1.41 2.14
C THR A 50 -6.00 -0.19 3.07
N PRO A 51 -6.95 0.00 4.00
CA PRO A 51 -6.90 1.14 4.92
C PRO A 51 -5.64 1.13 5.79
N ILE A 52 -5.16 -0.05 6.20
CA ILE A 52 -3.92 -0.19 6.97
C ILE A 52 -2.72 0.27 6.14
N VAL A 53 -2.65 -0.15 4.87
CA VAL A 53 -1.61 0.27 3.93
C VAL A 53 -1.64 1.78 3.69
N ILE A 54 -2.82 2.37 3.53
CA ILE A 54 -2.96 3.83 3.35
C ILE A 54 -2.45 4.58 4.58
N ILE A 55 -2.85 4.15 5.79
CA ILE A 55 -2.39 4.75 7.04
C ILE A 55 -0.87 4.62 7.15
N TRP A 56 -0.31 3.46 6.83
CA TRP A 56 1.13 3.22 6.84
C TRP A 56 1.89 4.20 5.94
N ILE A 57 1.45 4.34 4.68
CA ILE A 57 2.04 5.28 3.71
C ILE A 57 1.94 6.73 4.21
N LEU A 58 0.81 7.11 4.80
CA LEU A 58 0.62 8.45 5.37
C LEU A 58 1.59 8.71 6.52
N VAL A 59 1.74 7.75 7.43
CA VAL A 59 2.69 7.85 8.56
C VAL A 59 4.12 8.01 8.05
N GLU A 60 4.55 7.20 7.09
CA GLU A 60 5.88 7.32 6.49
C GLU A 60 6.10 8.72 5.89
N LYS A 61 5.13 9.24 5.13
CA LYS A 61 5.22 10.60 4.56
C LYS A 61 5.31 11.68 5.64
N ILE A 62 4.53 11.57 6.72
CA ILE A 62 4.58 12.51 7.84
C ILE A 62 5.97 12.48 8.50
N ILE A 63 6.53 11.29 8.78
CA ILE A 63 7.85 11.15 9.37
C ILE A 63 8.93 11.79 8.48
N HIS A 64 8.89 11.53 7.17
CA HIS A 64 9.83 12.12 6.22
C HIS A 64 9.71 13.66 6.17
N LEU A 65 8.49 14.19 6.20
CA LEU A 65 8.24 15.63 6.16
C LEU A 65 8.72 16.32 7.45
N VAL A 66 8.46 15.69 8.61
CA VAL A 66 8.95 16.17 9.92
C VAL A 66 10.49 16.13 9.94
N ARG A 67 11.11 15.05 9.48
CA ARG A 67 12.59 14.94 9.40
C ARG A 67 13.19 16.00 8.48
N ALA A 68 12.60 16.24 7.32
CA ALA A 68 13.06 17.27 6.38
C ALA A 68 12.95 18.67 7.00
N THR A 69 11.84 18.96 7.67
CA THR A 69 11.61 20.24 8.35
C THR A 69 12.58 20.44 9.52
N TYR A 70 12.78 19.41 10.34
CA TYR A 70 13.74 19.43 11.45
C TYR A 70 15.18 19.69 10.95
N ASN A 71 15.61 18.99 9.90
CA ASN A 71 16.93 19.18 9.31
C ASN A 71 17.11 20.58 8.70
N ARG A 72 16.03 21.16 8.15
CA ARG A 72 16.04 22.54 7.62
C ARG A 72 16.18 23.57 8.75
N ASN A 73 15.43 23.41 9.84
CA ASN A 73 15.56 24.29 11.01
C ASN A 73 16.93 24.17 11.67
N LYS A 74 17.50 22.96 11.78
CA LYS A 74 18.85 22.76 12.32
C LYS A 74 19.96 23.41 11.48
N LYS A 75 19.78 23.58 10.17
CA LYS A 75 20.75 24.22 9.27
C LYS A 75 20.66 25.76 9.24
N ASN A 76 19.53 26.32 9.68
CA ASN A 76 19.27 27.76 9.63
C ASN A 76 19.40 28.46 11.00
N GLY A 77 19.76 27.71 12.05
CA GLY A 77 19.99 28.21 13.40
C GLY A 77 21.46 28.16 13.79
#